data_AF-A0A4Q2VGZ9-F1
#
_entry.id   AF-A0A4Q2VGZ9-F1
#
_cell.length_a   1.000
_cell.length_b   1.000
_cell.length_c   1.000
_cell.angle_alpha   90.00
_cell.angle_beta   90.00
_cell.angle_gamma   90.00
#
_symmetry.space_group_name_H-M   'P 1'
#
loop_
_entity.id
_entity.type
_entity.pdbx_description
1 polymer ?
#
loop_
_entity_poly.entity_id
_entity_poly.type
_entity_poly.pdbx_seq_one_letter_code
_entity_poly.pdbx_strand_id
1 'polypeptide(L)'
;MRFSALLVALALTGAGLAAPYNSNGASLIERRQALTGLFNGVNNALAVTASGLLDEIGDALNKGDREKTLDTLQKLKATKKPKNVGEASSITKKVAKSEPDNIVEYSARLIANGIVSGSTDDILGYAQGLGSVENGNNNQNPDPPKSVFPRAASCDAPYTVSENKLRSAIYIPDTFTYGKKLPVILFPGTGSTGYTAFRGSFIPLLTGVDWADPVWVNVPELLLGDAQVNAEYAAYALNYIASLSKRSVAIIGWSQGNIDTQWAFKYWPSTRKVTTDHVAISANYKGTVLANFVDLSGITNTPSVVQQEAGSNFIKTLRSDGGDSGYVPTTSLYSSFLDEIVQPQEGTGASAYLLDQRNVGVTNAEVQKVCARKPGGSFYTHESMLANPLSFALAKDALTHEGPGKISRLDLGTVCASSLAPGLGLEDLLITENAIVIAGISLVTYLPKVKQEPAIKEYALNTAGTC
;
A
#
# COMPACT_ATOMS: atom_id res chain seq x y z
N MET A 1 2.52 45.48 52.11
CA MET A 1 2.88 44.04 52.17
C MET A 1 1.77 43.24 51.50
N ARG A 2 2.01 42.74 50.29
CA ARG A 2 1.45 41.50 49.71
C ARG A 2 1.95 41.36 48.28
N PHE A 3 2.29 40.12 47.94
CA PHE A 3 3.15 39.67 46.85
C PHE A 3 2.57 39.93 45.46
N SER A 4 3.46 40.36 44.54
CA SER A 4 3.24 40.31 43.09
C SER A 4 3.52 38.90 42.57
N ALA A 5 2.53 38.30 41.89
CA ALA A 5 2.70 37.09 41.09
C ALA A 5 2.89 37.50 39.62
N LEU A 6 3.98 37.03 39.02
CA LEU A 6 4.29 37.16 37.60
C LEU A 6 3.28 36.32 36.78
N LEU A 7 2.60 36.95 35.82
CA LEU A 7 1.88 36.25 34.74
C LEU A 7 2.90 35.75 33.72
N VAL A 8 2.96 34.43 33.51
CA VAL A 8 3.54 33.80 32.32
C VAL A 8 2.40 33.43 31.39
N ALA A 9 2.43 33.98 30.17
CA ALA A 9 1.49 33.63 29.11
C ALA A 9 1.80 32.22 28.57
N LEU A 10 0.85 31.29 28.74
CA LEU A 10 0.86 30.02 28.03
C LEU A 10 0.21 30.21 26.65
N ALA A 11 1.00 29.99 25.60
CA ALA A 11 0.50 29.85 24.25
C ALA A 11 -0.28 28.53 24.13
N LEU A 12 -1.58 28.62 23.83
CA LEU A 12 -2.43 27.49 23.49
C LEU A 12 -2.02 26.95 22.11
N THR A 13 -1.33 25.82 22.08
CA THR A 13 -1.19 24.98 20.89
C THR A 13 -2.55 24.35 20.59
N GLY A 14 -3.10 24.66 19.41
CA GLY A 14 -4.34 24.09 18.92
C GLY A 14 -4.22 22.58 18.70
N ALA A 15 -4.74 21.80 19.64
CA ALA A 15 -5.18 20.44 19.37
C ALA A 15 -6.41 20.54 18.46
N GLY A 16 -6.20 20.43 17.15
CA GLY A 16 -7.29 20.15 16.22
C GLY A 16 -7.86 18.78 16.55
N LEU A 17 -8.90 18.74 17.37
CA LEU A 17 -9.74 17.56 17.52
C LEU A 17 -10.35 17.27 16.15
N ALA A 18 -9.87 16.22 15.49
CA ALA A 18 -10.58 15.65 14.36
C ALA A 18 -12.00 15.31 14.82
N ALA A 19 -12.99 15.74 14.04
CA ALA A 19 -14.37 15.33 14.28
C ALA A 19 -14.42 13.78 14.31
N PRO A 20 -15.14 13.18 15.26
CA PRO A 20 -15.27 11.72 15.31
C PRO A 20 -15.90 11.24 14.00
N TYR A 21 -15.22 10.28 13.36
CA TYR A 21 -15.81 9.47 12.29
C TYR A 21 -17.01 8.72 12.87
N ASN A 22 -18.20 8.98 12.33
CA ASN A 22 -19.45 8.41 12.81
C ASN A 22 -19.71 7.11 12.04
N SER A 23 -19.55 5.95 12.68
CA SER A 23 -19.96 4.68 12.10
C SER A 23 -21.49 4.66 11.94
N ASN A 24 -21.94 4.60 10.69
CA ASN A 24 -23.30 4.84 10.22
C ASN A 24 -24.42 4.16 11.04
N GLY A 25 -25.32 4.98 11.58
CA GLY A 25 -26.69 4.61 11.97
C GLY A 25 -27.68 4.61 10.80
N ALA A 26 -27.22 4.38 9.57
CA ALA A 26 -28.07 4.33 8.39
C ALA A 26 -28.92 3.05 8.40
N SER A 27 -30.23 3.20 8.17
CA SER A 27 -31.17 2.09 8.09
C SER A 27 -30.89 1.19 6.88
N LEU A 28 -31.25 -0.09 6.95
CA LEU A 28 -31.20 -1.05 5.83
C LEU A 28 -31.89 -0.52 4.55
N ILE A 29 -32.89 0.35 4.69
CA ILE A 29 -33.61 0.96 3.58
C ILE A 29 -32.76 2.05 2.90
N GLU A 30 -32.05 2.88 3.66
CA GLU A 30 -31.12 3.88 3.13
C GLU A 30 -29.93 3.22 2.42
N ARG A 31 -29.42 2.11 2.97
CA ARG A 31 -28.39 1.28 2.32
C ARG A 31 -28.88 0.70 0.98
N ARG A 32 -30.11 0.18 0.93
CA ARG A 32 -30.72 -0.33 -0.32
C ARG A 32 -31.00 0.76 -1.35
N GLN A 33 -31.38 1.96 -0.93
CA GLN A 33 -31.54 3.10 -1.84
C GLN A 33 -30.22 3.64 -2.38
N ALA A 34 -29.11 3.51 -1.63
CA ALA A 34 -27.77 3.84 -2.12
C ALA A 34 -27.29 2.87 -3.22
N LEU A 35 -27.73 1.61 -3.20
CA LEU A 35 -27.33 0.57 -4.16
C LEU A 35 -28.03 0.68 -5.52
N THR A 36 -29.27 1.18 -5.59
CA THR A 36 -30.05 1.25 -6.85
C THR A 36 -29.49 2.23 -7.89
N GLY A 37 -28.60 3.16 -7.48
CA GLY A 37 -27.86 4.06 -8.38
C GLY A 37 -26.37 3.72 -8.54
N LEU A 38 -25.89 2.64 -7.92
CA LEU A 38 -24.48 2.32 -7.86
C LEU A 38 -23.98 1.61 -9.13
N PHE A 39 -24.81 0.79 -9.77
CA PHE A 39 -24.39 -0.06 -10.89
C PHE A 39 -24.34 0.66 -12.23
N ASN A 40 -23.23 0.52 -12.95
CA ASN A 40 -23.00 1.22 -14.22
C ASN A 40 -23.92 0.75 -15.37
N GLY A 41 -25.01 1.48 -15.61
CA GLY A 41 -25.75 1.48 -16.88
C GLY A 41 -26.35 0.14 -17.31
N VAL A 42 -26.81 -0.66 -16.34
CA VAL A 42 -27.40 -2.00 -16.55
C VAL A 42 -28.91 -2.03 -16.45
N ASN A 43 -29.51 -3.09 -17.00
CA ASN A 43 -30.93 -3.37 -16.83
C ASN A 43 -31.24 -3.71 -15.36
N ASN A 44 -32.51 -3.50 -14.97
CA ASN A 44 -32.93 -3.66 -13.57
C ASN A 44 -32.70 -5.09 -13.04
N ALA A 45 -32.76 -6.13 -13.87
CA ALA A 45 -32.61 -7.50 -13.42
C ALA A 45 -31.18 -7.83 -12.95
N LEU A 46 -30.16 -7.48 -13.75
CA LEU A 46 -28.75 -7.67 -13.37
C LEU A 46 -28.37 -6.83 -12.15
N ALA A 47 -28.86 -5.60 -12.08
CA ALA A 47 -28.68 -4.74 -10.91
C ALA A 47 -29.30 -5.35 -9.64
N VAL A 48 -30.51 -5.91 -9.74
CA VAL A 48 -31.18 -6.59 -8.61
C VAL A 48 -30.40 -7.83 -8.17
N THR A 49 -29.90 -8.64 -9.11
CA THR A 49 -29.06 -9.81 -8.76
C THR A 49 -27.77 -9.38 -8.09
N ALA A 50 -27.07 -8.36 -8.61
CA ALA A 50 -25.85 -7.86 -8.00
C ALA A 50 -26.10 -7.30 -6.59
N SER A 51 -27.16 -6.50 -6.39
CA SER A 51 -27.58 -6.04 -5.06
C SER A 51 -27.84 -7.20 -4.10
N GLY A 52 -28.55 -8.24 -4.55
CA GLY A 52 -28.85 -9.40 -3.71
C GLY A 52 -27.60 -10.15 -3.24
N LEU A 53 -26.61 -10.29 -4.12
CA LEU A 53 -25.32 -10.90 -3.76
C LEU A 53 -24.50 -10.01 -2.80
N LEU A 54 -24.58 -8.68 -2.95
CA LEU A 54 -23.92 -7.76 -2.00
C LEU A 54 -24.56 -7.84 -0.60
N ASP A 55 -25.89 -7.87 -0.52
CA ASP A 55 -26.62 -8.09 0.74
C ASP A 55 -26.18 -9.42 1.39
N GLU A 56 -26.06 -10.49 0.59
CA GLU A 56 -25.63 -11.83 1.05
C GLU A 56 -24.17 -11.84 1.55
N ILE A 57 -23.26 -11.10 0.91
CA ILE A 57 -21.88 -10.91 1.37
C ILE A 57 -21.86 -10.18 2.71
N GLY A 58 -22.60 -9.07 2.84
CA GLY A 58 -22.68 -8.32 4.09
C GLY A 58 -23.20 -9.17 5.25
N ASP A 59 -24.26 -9.94 5.01
CA ASP A 59 -24.83 -10.86 6.00
C ASP A 59 -23.84 -11.97 6.41
N ALA A 60 -23.11 -12.54 5.45
CA ALA A 60 -22.11 -13.57 5.72
C ALA A 60 -20.94 -13.04 6.55
N LEU A 61 -20.42 -11.86 6.20
CA LEU A 61 -19.33 -11.18 6.92
C LEU A 61 -19.74 -10.85 8.36
N ASN A 62 -20.95 -10.34 8.56
CA ASN A 62 -21.47 -10.05 9.91
C ASN A 62 -21.61 -11.30 10.78
N LYS A 63 -21.85 -12.47 10.17
CA LYS A 63 -22.04 -13.75 10.88
C LYS A 63 -20.75 -14.52 11.12
N GLY A 64 -19.59 -14.10 10.62
CA GLY A 64 -18.40 -14.94 10.69
C GLY A 64 -18.33 -16.02 9.59
N ASP A 65 -19.24 -16.01 8.61
CA ASP A 65 -19.40 -17.10 7.63
C ASP A 65 -18.46 -16.94 6.44
N ARG A 66 -17.22 -17.41 6.62
CA ARG A 66 -16.16 -17.35 5.62
C ARG A 66 -16.51 -18.12 4.34
N GLU A 67 -17.03 -19.33 4.46
CA GLU A 67 -17.34 -20.18 3.29
C GLU A 67 -18.42 -19.52 2.44
N LYS A 68 -19.49 -19.04 3.09
CA LYS A 68 -20.56 -18.33 2.40
C LYS A 68 -20.06 -17.05 1.74
N THR A 69 -19.15 -16.32 2.39
CA THR A 69 -18.54 -15.10 1.81
C THR A 69 -17.82 -15.43 0.50
N LEU A 70 -16.96 -16.45 0.51
CA LEU A 70 -16.20 -16.87 -0.68
C LEU A 70 -17.10 -17.40 -1.79
N ASP A 71 -18.08 -18.25 -1.46
CA ASP A 71 -19.06 -18.78 -2.41
C ASP A 71 -19.88 -17.67 -3.08
N THR A 72 -20.19 -16.62 -2.33
CA THR A 72 -20.99 -15.49 -2.85
C THR A 72 -20.13 -14.56 -3.71
N LEU A 73 -18.87 -14.31 -3.31
CA LEU A 73 -17.91 -13.58 -4.13
C LEU A 73 -17.67 -14.26 -5.48
N GLN A 74 -17.56 -15.58 -5.51
CA GLN A 74 -17.35 -16.32 -6.76
C GLN A 74 -18.56 -16.24 -7.72
N LYS A 75 -19.78 -16.09 -7.18
CA LYS A 75 -21.00 -15.90 -7.99
C LYS A 75 -21.10 -14.49 -8.57
N LEU A 76 -20.34 -13.53 -8.03
CA LEU A 76 -20.43 -12.14 -8.43
C LEU A 76 -19.83 -11.95 -9.82
N LYS A 77 -20.61 -11.33 -10.70
CA LYS A 77 -20.23 -11.06 -12.08
C LYS A 77 -20.26 -9.57 -12.36
N ALA A 78 -19.29 -9.12 -13.15
CA ALA A 78 -19.26 -7.75 -13.64
C ALA A 78 -20.52 -7.44 -14.46
N THR A 79 -21.14 -6.31 -14.14
CA THR A 79 -22.30 -5.79 -14.87
C THR A 79 -21.90 -5.26 -16.25
N LYS A 80 -20.92 -4.34 -16.29
CA LYS A 80 -20.42 -3.74 -17.52
C LYS A 80 -19.02 -3.14 -17.32
N LYS A 81 -18.09 -3.46 -18.22
CA LYS A 81 -16.75 -2.86 -18.24
C LYS A 81 -16.84 -1.37 -18.60
N PRO A 82 -16.12 -0.46 -17.92
CA PRO A 82 -16.04 0.95 -18.31
C PRO A 82 -15.40 1.10 -19.69
N LYS A 83 -15.76 2.16 -20.43
CA LYS A 83 -15.28 2.42 -21.80
C LYS A 83 -14.00 3.25 -21.85
N ASN A 84 -13.74 4.02 -20.82
CA ASN A 84 -12.58 4.90 -20.73
C ASN A 84 -12.21 5.18 -19.27
N VAL A 85 -11.03 5.76 -19.08
CA VAL A 85 -10.48 6.11 -17.76
C VAL A 85 -11.43 6.99 -16.95
N GLY A 86 -12.05 8.00 -17.58
CA GLY A 86 -12.98 8.90 -16.89
C GLY A 86 -14.22 8.19 -16.34
N GLU A 87 -14.76 7.23 -17.09
CA GLU A 87 -15.86 6.38 -16.64
C GLU A 87 -15.42 5.48 -15.48
N ALA A 88 -14.26 4.81 -15.59
CA ALA A 88 -13.70 3.98 -14.53
C ALA A 88 -13.49 4.77 -13.23
N SER A 89 -12.77 5.90 -13.28
CA SER A 89 -12.54 6.76 -12.11
C SER A 89 -13.85 7.31 -11.52
N SER A 90 -14.85 7.60 -12.35
CA SER A 90 -16.16 8.03 -11.85
C SER A 90 -16.89 6.93 -11.10
N ILE A 91 -16.76 5.67 -11.52
CA ILE A 91 -17.38 4.52 -10.87
C ILE A 91 -16.66 4.23 -9.56
N THR A 92 -15.33 4.13 -9.57
CA THR A 92 -14.51 3.93 -8.36
C THR A 92 -14.83 5.00 -7.31
N LYS A 93 -14.92 6.28 -7.73
CA LYS A 93 -15.33 7.38 -6.85
C LYS A 93 -16.73 7.19 -6.25
N LYS A 94 -17.70 6.71 -7.02
CA LYS A 94 -19.05 6.43 -6.51
C LYS A 94 -19.03 5.28 -5.51
N VAL A 95 -18.29 4.21 -5.80
CA VAL A 95 -18.15 3.06 -4.91
C VAL A 95 -17.48 3.46 -3.59
N ALA A 96 -16.34 4.15 -3.62
CA ALA A 96 -15.66 4.58 -2.40
C ALA A 96 -16.52 5.55 -1.57
N LYS A 97 -17.23 6.49 -2.21
CA LYS A 97 -18.15 7.42 -1.52
C LYS A 97 -19.46 6.81 -1.05
N SER A 98 -19.76 5.57 -1.44
CA SER A 98 -20.90 4.82 -0.91
C SER A 98 -20.58 4.15 0.42
N GLU A 99 -19.41 4.46 1.02
CA GLU A 99 -18.99 4.07 2.36
C GLU A 99 -19.21 2.57 2.61
N PRO A 100 -18.52 1.69 1.84
CA PRO A 100 -18.55 0.26 2.13
C PRO A 100 -18.09 0.01 3.56
N ASP A 101 -18.71 -0.95 4.24
CA ASP A 101 -18.40 -1.24 5.65
C ASP A 101 -16.98 -1.81 5.81
N ASN A 102 -16.48 -2.48 4.77
CA ASN A 102 -15.17 -3.12 4.77
C ASN A 102 -14.60 -3.30 3.35
N ILE A 103 -13.33 -3.68 3.28
CA ILE A 103 -12.59 -3.93 2.04
C ILE A 103 -13.21 -5.06 1.18
N VAL A 104 -13.85 -6.05 1.78
CA VAL A 104 -14.49 -7.17 1.04
C VAL A 104 -15.74 -6.65 0.32
N GLU A 105 -16.54 -5.84 0.99
CA GLU A 105 -17.70 -5.19 0.38
C GLU A 105 -17.27 -4.19 -0.71
N TYR A 106 -16.22 -3.40 -0.45
CA TYR A 106 -15.62 -2.52 -1.47
C TYR A 106 -15.22 -3.32 -2.72
N SER A 107 -14.48 -4.42 -2.52
CA SER A 107 -14.04 -5.33 -3.58
C SER A 107 -15.22 -5.91 -4.37
N ALA A 108 -16.27 -6.35 -3.67
CA ALA A 108 -17.47 -6.87 -4.30
C ALA A 108 -18.17 -5.79 -5.15
N ARG A 109 -18.29 -4.56 -4.64
CA ARG A 109 -18.87 -3.44 -5.38
C ARG A 109 -18.03 -3.08 -6.63
N LEU A 110 -16.70 -3.18 -6.58
CA LEU A 110 -15.82 -3.00 -7.76
C LEU A 110 -16.03 -4.10 -8.81
N ILE A 111 -16.02 -5.38 -8.40
CA ILE A 111 -16.31 -6.52 -9.29
C ILE A 111 -17.66 -6.32 -9.96
N ALA A 112 -18.70 -6.07 -9.17
CA ALA A 112 -20.06 -5.90 -9.67
C ALA A 112 -20.17 -4.75 -10.67
N ASN A 113 -19.37 -3.69 -10.51
CA ASN A 113 -19.33 -2.55 -11.43
C ASN A 113 -18.37 -2.71 -12.61
N GLY A 114 -17.72 -3.86 -12.76
CA GLY A 114 -16.77 -4.10 -13.84
C GLY A 114 -15.47 -3.31 -13.71
N ILE A 115 -15.14 -2.84 -12.50
CA ILE A 115 -13.84 -2.23 -12.15
C ILE A 115 -12.86 -3.34 -11.79
N VAL A 116 -12.63 -4.22 -12.76
CA VAL A 116 -11.65 -5.29 -12.69
C VAL A 116 -11.13 -5.60 -14.09
N SER A 117 -9.90 -6.10 -14.16
CA SER A 117 -9.35 -6.76 -15.35
C SER A 117 -9.39 -8.28 -15.18
N GLY A 118 -9.70 -9.02 -16.25
CA GLY A 118 -9.84 -10.48 -16.21
C GLY A 118 -11.17 -10.96 -15.63
N SER A 119 -11.21 -12.23 -15.21
CA SER A 119 -12.37 -12.87 -14.60
C SER A 119 -12.26 -12.91 -13.06
N THR A 120 -13.39 -13.11 -12.38
CA THR A 120 -13.41 -13.33 -10.92
C THR A 120 -12.56 -14.53 -10.51
N ASP A 121 -12.51 -15.58 -11.34
CA ASP A 121 -11.69 -16.77 -11.10
C ASP A 121 -10.19 -16.45 -11.17
N ASP A 122 -9.76 -15.57 -12.08
CA ASP A 122 -8.36 -15.12 -12.16
C ASP A 122 -7.97 -14.37 -10.86
N ILE A 123 -8.84 -13.49 -10.40
CA ILE A 123 -8.65 -12.70 -9.17
C ILE A 123 -8.59 -13.63 -7.95
N LEU A 124 -9.49 -14.60 -7.85
CA LEU A 124 -9.48 -15.63 -6.80
C LEU A 124 -8.17 -16.44 -6.85
N GLY A 125 -7.69 -16.78 -8.05
CA GLY A 125 -6.40 -17.43 -8.24
C GLY A 125 -5.26 -16.61 -7.64
N TYR A 126 -5.16 -15.31 -7.99
CA TYR A 126 -4.15 -14.43 -7.39
C TYR A 126 -4.26 -14.33 -5.87
N ALA A 127 -5.48 -14.27 -5.33
CA ALA A 127 -5.72 -14.23 -3.88
C ALA A 127 -5.36 -15.55 -3.16
N GLN A 128 -5.15 -16.63 -3.91
CA GLN A 128 -4.62 -17.92 -3.42
C GLN A 128 -3.11 -18.08 -3.69
N GLY A 129 -2.45 -17.02 -4.17
CA GLY A 129 -1.03 -17.06 -4.57
C GLY A 129 -0.78 -17.78 -5.89
N LEU A 130 -1.82 -18.16 -6.63
CA LEU A 130 -1.72 -18.69 -7.98
C LEU A 130 -1.49 -17.54 -8.95
N GLY A 131 -0.84 -17.80 -10.07
CA GLY A 131 -0.59 -16.77 -11.08
C GLY A 131 0.49 -17.18 -12.06
N SER A 132 0.95 -16.22 -12.83
CA SER A 132 2.09 -16.39 -13.71
C SER A 132 3.40 -16.53 -12.91
N VAL A 133 4.50 -16.89 -13.57
CA VAL A 133 5.80 -17.10 -12.90
C VAL A 133 6.27 -15.81 -12.21
N GLU A 134 5.96 -14.66 -12.80
CA GLU A 134 6.17 -13.32 -12.26
C GLU A 134 5.53 -13.12 -10.88
N ASN A 135 4.44 -13.83 -10.58
CA ASN A 135 3.74 -13.77 -9.30
C ASN A 135 4.32 -14.71 -8.23
N GLY A 136 5.19 -15.64 -8.62
CA GLY A 136 5.70 -16.70 -7.75
C GLY A 136 6.73 -16.21 -6.74
N ASN A 137 6.84 -16.93 -5.62
CA ASN A 137 7.80 -16.68 -4.53
C ASN A 137 8.84 -17.81 -4.37
N ASN A 138 8.96 -18.66 -5.39
CA ASN A 138 9.90 -19.79 -5.46
C ASN A 138 10.93 -19.57 -6.60
N ASN A 139 11.41 -18.33 -6.74
CA ASN A 139 12.36 -17.96 -7.78
C ASN A 139 13.75 -18.56 -7.52
N GLN A 140 14.48 -18.88 -8.58
CA GLN A 140 15.86 -19.37 -8.51
C GLN A 140 16.82 -18.23 -8.81
N ASN A 141 17.35 -17.60 -7.75
CA ASN A 141 18.28 -16.49 -7.88
C ASN A 141 19.70 -16.88 -7.43
N PRO A 142 20.75 -16.36 -8.09
CA PRO A 142 22.15 -16.72 -7.78
C PRO A 142 22.57 -16.24 -6.38
N ASP A 143 23.66 -16.81 -5.86
CA ASP A 143 24.29 -16.28 -4.65
C ASP A 143 24.80 -14.84 -4.88
N PRO A 144 24.67 -13.95 -3.88
CA PRO A 144 25.18 -12.60 -4.01
C PRO A 144 26.72 -12.60 -3.98
N PRO A 145 27.42 -11.77 -4.78
CA PRO A 145 28.89 -11.72 -4.79
C PRO A 145 29.52 -11.41 -3.43
N LYS A 146 28.86 -10.59 -2.62
CA LYS A 146 29.18 -10.37 -1.21
C LYS A 146 28.02 -10.92 -0.38
N SER A 147 28.33 -11.78 0.59
CA SER A 147 27.29 -12.32 1.48
C SER A 147 26.59 -11.19 2.25
N VAL A 148 25.28 -11.30 2.34
CA VAL A 148 24.39 -10.41 3.10
C VAL A 148 23.65 -11.14 4.22
N PHE A 149 23.91 -12.45 4.38
CA PHE A 149 23.30 -13.33 5.36
C PHE A 149 24.41 -14.08 6.15
N PRO A 150 24.25 -14.33 7.47
CA PRO A 150 23.10 -14.04 8.33
C PRO A 150 22.92 -12.56 8.70
N ARG A 151 23.86 -11.70 8.31
CA ARG A 151 23.80 -10.23 8.50
C ARG A 151 24.73 -9.54 7.50
N ALA A 152 24.31 -8.39 6.97
CA ALA A 152 25.15 -7.59 6.06
C ALA A 152 26.10 -6.66 6.84
N ALA A 153 25.68 -6.23 8.04
CA ALA A 153 26.52 -5.53 9.02
C ALA A 153 26.32 -6.10 10.43
N SER A 154 27.29 -5.87 11.33
CA SER A 154 27.25 -6.39 12.71
C SER A 154 26.08 -5.87 13.56
N CYS A 155 25.53 -4.72 13.20
CA CYS A 155 24.42 -4.03 13.86
C CYS A 155 23.03 -4.42 13.35
N ASP A 156 22.95 -5.25 12.30
CA ASP A 156 21.68 -5.69 11.76
C ASP A 156 20.99 -6.66 12.72
N ALA A 157 19.68 -6.55 12.82
CA ALA A 157 18.84 -7.54 13.49
C ALA A 157 19.02 -8.94 12.87
N PRO A 158 18.85 -10.01 13.65
CA PRO A 158 18.89 -11.36 13.11
C PRO A 158 17.67 -11.62 12.22
N TYR A 159 17.88 -12.31 11.11
CA TYR A 159 16.79 -12.90 10.33
C TYR A 159 16.22 -14.13 11.04
N THR A 160 14.90 -14.28 11.02
CA THR A 160 14.19 -15.50 11.44
C THR A 160 13.79 -16.37 10.24
N VAL A 161 13.72 -15.78 9.05
CA VAL A 161 13.50 -16.48 7.79
C VAL A 161 14.83 -16.98 7.22
N SER A 162 14.84 -18.19 6.65
CA SER A 162 16.03 -18.72 5.99
C SER A 162 16.39 -17.92 4.74
N GLU A 163 17.69 -17.84 4.43
CA GLU A 163 18.16 -17.12 3.26
C GLU A 163 17.50 -17.59 1.96
N ASN A 164 17.29 -18.91 1.79
CA ASN A 164 16.65 -19.46 0.60
C ASN A 164 15.24 -18.88 0.40
N LYS A 165 14.42 -18.82 1.45
CA LYS A 165 13.06 -18.26 1.39
C LYS A 165 13.08 -16.75 1.13
N LEU A 166 13.98 -16.02 1.79
CA LEU A 166 14.15 -14.58 1.58
C LEU A 166 14.51 -14.28 0.12
N ARG A 167 15.46 -15.06 -0.43
CA ARG A 167 15.96 -14.88 -1.79
C ARG A 167 14.96 -15.33 -2.85
N SER A 168 14.23 -16.44 -2.63
CA SER A 168 13.28 -16.97 -3.60
C SER A 168 12.05 -16.08 -3.78
N ALA A 169 11.73 -15.23 -2.81
CA ALA A 169 10.65 -14.26 -2.91
C ALA A 169 10.91 -13.14 -3.94
N ILE A 170 12.16 -12.93 -4.37
CA ILE A 170 12.53 -11.85 -5.28
C ILE A 170 12.41 -12.34 -6.71
N TYR A 171 11.60 -11.68 -7.53
CA TYR A 171 11.57 -11.94 -8.97
C TYR A 171 12.51 -10.96 -9.67
N ILE A 172 13.47 -11.50 -10.43
CA ILE A 172 14.42 -10.75 -11.25
C ILE A 172 14.06 -11.02 -12.72
N PRO A 173 13.56 -10.02 -13.47
CA PRO A 173 13.27 -10.20 -14.89
C PRO A 173 14.54 -10.52 -15.70
N ASP A 174 14.41 -11.29 -16.78
CA ASP A 174 15.52 -11.58 -17.70
C ASP A 174 16.15 -10.33 -18.34
N THR A 175 15.42 -9.21 -18.34
CA THR A 175 15.86 -7.91 -18.83
C THR A 175 16.68 -7.11 -17.81
N PHE A 176 16.79 -7.58 -16.57
CA PHE A 176 17.55 -6.92 -15.51
C PHE A 176 19.03 -6.82 -15.86
N THR A 177 19.61 -5.62 -15.77
CA THR A 177 20.96 -5.37 -16.31
C THR A 177 22.08 -5.46 -15.29
N TYR A 178 21.79 -5.87 -14.04
CA TYR A 178 22.77 -6.08 -12.98
C TYR A 178 23.67 -4.86 -12.73
N GLY A 179 23.04 -3.68 -12.57
CA GLY A 179 23.71 -2.45 -12.14
C GLY A 179 24.08 -1.45 -13.24
N LYS A 180 23.86 -1.78 -14.53
CA LYS A 180 24.04 -0.77 -15.60
C LYS A 180 23.04 0.38 -15.46
N LYS A 181 21.81 0.07 -15.02
CA LYS A 181 20.79 1.04 -14.60
C LYS A 181 20.55 0.95 -13.10
N LEU A 182 19.82 1.90 -12.53
CA LEU A 182 19.44 1.86 -11.12
C LEU A 182 18.51 0.66 -10.86
N PRO A 183 18.87 -0.31 -10.01
CA PRO A 183 17.93 -1.34 -9.59
C PRO A 183 16.82 -0.71 -8.73
N VAL A 184 15.58 -0.98 -9.09
CA VAL A 184 14.39 -0.46 -8.38
C VAL A 184 13.60 -1.65 -7.85
N ILE A 185 13.55 -1.79 -6.53
CA ILE A 185 12.78 -2.82 -5.85
C ILE A 185 11.34 -2.33 -5.70
N LEU A 186 10.38 -3.09 -6.22
CA LEU A 186 8.96 -2.86 -6.04
C LEU A 186 8.45 -3.74 -4.90
N PHE A 187 7.99 -3.12 -3.82
CA PHE A 187 7.61 -3.81 -2.58
C PHE A 187 6.10 -3.65 -2.31
N PRO A 188 5.36 -4.77 -2.17
CA PRO A 188 3.90 -4.77 -2.28
C PRO A 188 3.17 -4.24 -1.05
N GLY A 189 1.85 -4.17 -1.15
CA GLY A 189 0.93 -3.86 -0.05
C GLY A 189 0.25 -5.09 0.54
N THR A 190 -0.56 -4.87 1.58
CA THR A 190 -1.36 -5.91 2.24
C THR A 190 -2.20 -6.69 1.25
N GLY A 191 -2.14 -8.02 1.29
CA GLY A 191 -2.96 -8.89 0.44
C GLY A 191 -2.51 -8.92 -1.02
N SER A 192 -1.26 -8.54 -1.32
CA SER A 192 -0.72 -8.52 -2.68
C SER A 192 0.70 -9.08 -2.75
N THR A 193 1.12 -9.48 -3.95
CA THR A 193 2.52 -9.72 -4.29
C THR A 193 3.10 -8.47 -4.97
N GLY A 194 4.42 -8.39 -5.10
CA GLY A 194 5.06 -7.33 -5.89
C GLY A 194 4.53 -7.30 -7.33
N TYR A 195 4.25 -8.46 -7.91
CA TYR A 195 3.66 -8.51 -9.23
C TYR A 195 2.23 -7.96 -9.27
N THR A 196 1.31 -8.46 -8.42
CA THR A 196 -0.10 -8.03 -8.48
C THR A 196 -0.30 -6.57 -8.09
N ALA A 197 0.56 -6.02 -7.23
CA ALA A 197 0.56 -4.60 -6.89
C ALA A 197 0.98 -3.70 -8.06
N PHE A 198 2.03 -4.06 -8.81
CA PHE A 198 2.68 -3.12 -9.73
C PHE A 198 2.52 -3.43 -11.23
N ARG A 199 1.91 -4.57 -11.60
CA ARG A 199 1.75 -5.00 -13.01
C ARG A 199 0.89 -4.09 -13.88
N GLY A 200 0.03 -3.27 -13.29
CA GLY A 200 -0.76 -2.23 -13.97
C GLY A 200 -0.17 -0.83 -13.85
N SER A 201 1.04 -0.68 -13.31
CA SER A 201 1.61 0.64 -12.99
C SER A 201 3.13 0.68 -13.14
N PHE A 202 3.90 0.51 -12.07
CA PHE A 202 5.35 0.73 -12.08
C PHE A 202 6.12 -0.32 -12.88
N ILE A 203 5.62 -1.55 -13.01
CA ILE A 203 6.29 -2.56 -13.86
C ILE A 203 6.34 -2.09 -15.33
N PRO A 204 5.21 -1.80 -16.00
CA PRO A 204 5.27 -1.32 -17.38
C PRO A 204 5.94 0.05 -17.52
N LEU A 205 5.85 0.94 -16.52
CA LEU A 205 6.47 2.27 -16.57
C LEU A 205 8.00 2.28 -16.41
N LEU A 206 8.56 1.27 -15.73
CA LEU A 206 10.00 1.14 -15.50
C LEU A 206 10.66 0.14 -16.46
N THR A 207 9.90 -0.75 -17.08
CA THR A 207 10.47 -1.76 -17.99
C THR A 207 10.97 -1.11 -19.28
N GLY A 208 12.22 -1.39 -19.65
CA GLY A 208 12.79 -0.95 -20.93
C GLY A 208 13.29 0.49 -20.97
N VAL A 209 13.10 1.28 -19.91
CA VAL A 209 13.70 2.62 -19.81
C VAL A 209 15.22 2.52 -19.57
N ASP A 210 15.96 3.58 -19.87
CA ASP A 210 17.42 3.63 -19.78
C ASP A 210 17.95 3.99 -18.38
N TRP A 211 17.07 4.43 -17.47
CA TRP A 211 17.45 4.92 -16.13
C TRP A 211 17.07 3.99 -14.96
N ALA A 212 16.19 3.01 -15.15
CA ALA A 212 15.75 2.09 -14.10
C ALA A 212 15.67 0.64 -14.58
N ASP A 213 15.85 -0.29 -13.64
CA ASP A 213 15.68 -1.72 -13.80
C ASP A 213 14.79 -2.27 -12.66
N PRO A 214 13.51 -2.56 -12.92
CA PRO A 214 12.60 -3.04 -11.90
C PRO A 214 12.87 -4.51 -11.53
N VAL A 215 12.83 -4.80 -10.23
CA VAL A 215 12.66 -6.14 -9.64
C VAL A 215 11.52 -6.04 -8.64
N TRP A 216 10.85 -7.14 -8.31
CA TRP A 216 9.75 -7.08 -7.35
C TRP A 216 9.79 -8.23 -6.35
N VAL A 217 9.24 -7.98 -5.17
CA VAL A 217 9.26 -8.94 -4.06
C VAL A 217 7.86 -9.52 -3.88
N ASN A 218 7.74 -10.82 -4.08
CA ASN A 218 6.52 -11.58 -3.84
C ASN A 218 6.61 -12.21 -2.45
N VAL A 219 6.40 -11.40 -1.41
CA VAL A 219 6.44 -11.89 -0.03
C VAL A 219 5.40 -13.00 0.16
N PRO A 220 5.77 -14.15 0.77
CA PRO A 220 4.82 -15.23 1.00
C PRO A 220 3.56 -14.80 1.74
N GLU A 221 2.50 -15.57 1.54
CA GLU A 221 1.17 -15.31 2.13
C GLU A 221 0.62 -13.91 1.81
N LEU A 222 1.02 -13.33 0.67
CA LEU A 222 0.51 -12.04 0.18
C LEU A 222 0.70 -10.89 1.20
N LEU A 223 1.82 -10.90 1.94
CA LEU A 223 2.13 -9.88 2.95
C LEU A 223 1.14 -9.87 4.14
N LEU A 224 0.41 -10.96 4.38
CA LEU A 224 -0.61 -11.03 5.43
C LEU A 224 -0.08 -11.52 6.80
N GLY A 225 1.09 -12.15 6.81
CA GLY A 225 1.78 -12.60 8.03
C GLY A 225 2.27 -11.45 8.92
N ASP A 226 3.05 -11.76 9.96
CA ASP A 226 3.63 -10.76 10.88
C ASP A 226 4.47 -9.74 10.09
N ALA A 227 4.12 -8.45 10.16
CA ALA A 227 4.80 -7.35 9.47
C ALA A 227 6.29 -7.26 9.82
N GLN A 228 6.69 -7.71 11.02
CA GLN A 228 8.09 -7.78 11.42
C GLN A 228 8.87 -8.87 10.65
N VAL A 229 8.18 -9.93 10.23
CA VAL A 229 8.71 -10.98 9.34
C VAL A 229 8.65 -10.51 7.89
N ASN A 230 7.57 -9.82 7.47
CA ASN A 230 7.48 -9.24 6.12
C ASN A 230 8.64 -8.25 5.86
N ALA A 231 8.99 -7.42 6.85
CA ALA A 231 10.12 -6.51 6.82
C ALA A 231 11.49 -7.21 6.62
N GLU A 232 11.63 -8.49 7.00
CA GLU A 232 12.86 -9.26 6.72
C GLU A 232 13.09 -9.41 5.21
N TYR A 233 12.01 -9.56 4.42
CA TYR A 233 12.09 -9.62 2.96
C TYR A 233 12.50 -8.27 2.36
N ALA A 234 12.02 -7.15 2.90
CA ALA A 234 12.47 -5.82 2.47
C ALA A 234 13.96 -5.63 2.78
N ALA A 235 14.39 -5.95 4.00
CA ALA A 235 15.78 -5.83 4.41
C ALA A 235 16.72 -6.70 3.57
N TYR A 236 16.33 -7.96 3.33
CA TYR A 236 17.10 -8.87 2.51
C TYR A 236 17.14 -8.41 1.05
N ALA A 237 16.01 -8.02 0.45
CA ALA A 237 15.96 -7.57 -0.94
C ALA A 237 16.86 -6.36 -1.20
N LEU A 238 16.84 -5.35 -0.31
CA LEU A 238 17.68 -4.16 -0.40
C LEU A 238 19.17 -4.54 -0.45
N ASN A 239 19.64 -5.32 0.52
CA ASN A 239 21.04 -5.73 0.60
C ASN A 239 21.43 -6.70 -0.53
N TYR A 240 20.56 -7.68 -0.84
CA TYR A 240 20.80 -8.70 -1.85
C TYR A 240 20.93 -8.10 -3.25
N ILE A 241 19.96 -7.28 -3.68
CA ILE A 241 19.98 -6.66 -5.01
C ILE A 241 21.12 -5.65 -5.12
N ALA A 242 21.44 -4.92 -4.03
CA ALA A 242 22.60 -4.04 -4.02
C ALA A 242 23.93 -4.81 -4.20
N SER A 243 24.08 -5.94 -3.49
CA SER A 243 25.24 -6.82 -3.62
C SER A 243 25.35 -7.43 -5.02
N LEU A 244 24.23 -7.93 -5.55
CA LEU A 244 24.14 -8.56 -6.86
C LEU A 244 24.47 -7.58 -7.99
N SER A 245 24.03 -6.33 -7.86
CA SER A 245 24.22 -5.27 -8.85
C SER A 245 25.50 -4.46 -8.64
N LYS A 246 26.21 -4.67 -7.53
CA LYS A 246 27.36 -3.86 -7.07
C LYS A 246 27.07 -2.35 -7.11
N ARG A 247 25.82 -1.98 -6.82
CA ARG A 247 25.28 -0.63 -6.93
C ARG A 247 24.19 -0.44 -5.88
N SER A 248 24.09 0.76 -5.32
CA SER A 248 22.94 1.11 -4.48
C SER A 248 21.63 1.00 -5.25
N VAL A 249 20.55 0.71 -4.53
CA VAL A 249 19.22 0.45 -5.08
C VAL A 249 18.27 1.56 -4.67
N ALA A 250 17.11 1.62 -5.30
CA ALA A 250 15.96 2.35 -4.79
C ALA A 250 14.81 1.38 -4.48
N ILE A 251 13.88 1.80 -3.65
CA ILE A 251 12.69 1.01 -3.32
C ILE A 251 11.42 1.85 -3.49
N ILE A 252 10.44 1.30 -4.19
CA ILE A 252 9.08 1.84 -4.29
C ILE A 252 8.17 0.92 -3.49
N GLY A 253 7.65 1.44 -2.38
CA GLY A 253 6.72 0.72 -1.52
C GLY A 253 5.28 1.19 -1.73
N TRP A 254 4.34 0.26 -1.68
CA TRP A 254 2.91 0.56 -1.67
C TRP A 254 2.27 0.10 -0.36
N SER A 255 1.38 0.91 0.23
CA SER A 255 0.60 0.50 1.41
C SER A 255 1.52 0.02 2.56
N GLN A 256 1.22 -1.15 3.15
CA GLN A 256 2.04 -1.86 4.15
C GLN A 256 3.52 -1.99 3.76
N GLY A 257 3.84 -2.13 2.47
CA GLY A 257 5.23 -2.23 2.03
C GLY A 257 6.11 -1.08 2.49
N ASN A 258 5.51 0.08 2.77
CA ASN A 258 6.21 1.24 3.31
C ASN A 258 6.55 1.10 4.79
N ILE A 259 5.68 0.51 5.62
CA ILE A 259 5.99 0.25 7.03
C ILE A 259 6.97 -0.92 7.17
N ASP A 260 6.90 -1.91 6.28
CA ASP A 260 7.89 -2.99 6.21
C ASP A 260 9.27 -2.45 5.81
N THR A 261 9.32 -1.57 4.81
CA THR A 261 10.56 -0.90 4.37
C THR A 261 11.12 0.01 5.47
N GLN A 262 10.28 0.79 6.14
CA GLN A 262 10.71 1.66 7.25
C GLN A 262 11.19 0.85 8.46
N TRP A 263 10.55 -0.29 8.75
CA TRP A 263 11.00 -1.25 9.76
C TRP A 263 12.36 -1.86 9.40
N ALA A 264 12.55 -2.24 8.13
CA ALA A 264 13.83 -2.71 7.62
C ALA A 264 14.93 -1.65 7.78
N PHE A 265 14.68 -0.38 7.42
CA PHE A 265 15.64 0.68 7.67
C PHE A 265 15.95 0.86 9.16
N LYS A 266 14.94 0.75 10.04
CA LYS A 266 15.15 0.89 11.49
C LYS A 266 16.04 -0.22 12.06
N TYR A 267 15.74 -1.49 11.77
CA TYR A 267 16.36 -2.64 12.45
C TYR A 267 17.44 -3.39 11.67
N TRP A 268 17.59 -3.13 10.36
CA TRP A 268 18.73 -3.55 9.54
C TRP A 268 19.45 -2.30 8.99
N PRO A 269 20.21 -1.56 9.82
CA PRO A 269 20.81 -0.30 9.40
C PRO A 269 21.73 -0.38 8.18
N SER A 270 22.27 -1.57 7.85
CA SER A 270 23.02 -1.79 6.61
C SER A 270 22.26 -1.37 5.36
N THR A 271 20.93 -1.55 5.35
CA THR A 271 20.05 -1.20 4.24
C THR A 271 20.08 0.29 3.91
N ARG A 272 20.27 1.16 4.90
CA ARG A 272 20.36 2.61 4.72
C ARG A 272 21.54 3.01 3.83
N LYS A 273 22.65 2.27 3.90
CA LYS A 273 23.89 2.56 3.15
C LYS A 273 23.82 2.15 1.69
N VAL A 274 22.90 1.26 1.35
CA VAL A 274 22.72 0.73 0.00
C VAL A 274 21.47 1.26 -0.68
N THR A 275 20.71 2.15 -0.03
CA THR A 275 19.46 2.69 -0.56
C THR A 275 19.65 4.16 -0.93
N THR A 276 19.35 4.49 -2.18
CA THR A 276 19.36 5.85 -2.71
C THR A 276 18.07 6.59 -2.37
N ASP A 277 16.93 5.94 -2.61
CA ASP A 277 15.61 6.55 -2.44
C ASP A 277 14.57 5.53 -1.96
N HIS A 278 13.67 5.99 -1.08
CA HIS A 278 12.41 5.35 -0.76
C HIS A 278 11.25 6.18 -1.33
N VAL A 279 10.59 5.68 -2.36
CA VAL A 279 9.34 6.25 -2.87
C VAL A 279 8.18 5.53 -2.20
N ALA A 280 7.44 6.25 -1.36
CA ALA A 280 6.40 5.69 -0.53
C ALA A 280 5.01 6.12 -1.01
N ILE A 281 4.26 5.17 -1.59
CA ILE A 281 2.95 5.45 -2.18
C ILE A 281 1.86 4.91 -1.26
N SER A 282 0.94 5.77 -0.86
CA SER A 282 -0.17 5.46 0.05
C SER A 282 0.30 4.80 1.35
N ALA A 283 1.41 5.29 1.91
CA ALA A 283 1.99 4.72 3.12
C ALA A 283 1.08 4.88 4.35
N ASN A 284 1.24 3.97 5.31
CA ASN A 284 0.51 3.94 6.57
C ASN A 284 1.44 3.94 7.79
N TYR A 285 2.40 4.86 7.85
CA TYR A 285 3.39 4.95 8.94
C TYR A 285 2.77 5.21 10.32
N LYS A 286 1.53 5.69 10.40
CA LYS A 286 0.76 5.86 11.64
C LYS A 286 -0.34 4.79 11.81
N GLY A 287 -0.33 3.75 10.99
CA GLY A 287 -1.44 2.83 10.86
C GLY A 287 -2.66 3.48 10.20
N THR A 288 -3.82 2.89 10.38
CA THR A 288 -5.10 3.44 9.91
C THR A 288 -6.16 3.32 10.98
N VAL A 289 -7.01 4.34 11.13
CA VAL A 289 -8.18 4.24 12.02
C VAL A 289 -9.24 3.32 11.44
N LEU A 290 -9.29 3.10 10.13
CA LEU A 290 -10.31 2.26 9.50
C LEU A 290 -10.14 0.78 9.89
N ALA A 291 -8.91 0.26 9.98
CA ALA A 291 -8.66 -1.10 10.45
C ALA A 291 -9.25 -1.36 11.86
N ASN A 292 -9.32 -0.33 12.70
CA ASN A 292 -9.86 -0.42 14.06
C ASN A 292 -11.38 -0.63 14.10
N PHE A 293 -12.10 -0.39 12.99
CA PHE A 293 -13.57 -0.41 12.93
C PHE A 293 -14.15 -1.47 11.99
N VAL A 294 -13.32 -2.11 11.17
CA VAL A 294 -13.77 -2.78 9.94
C VAL A 294 -14.12 -4.26 10.10
N ASP A 295 -13.83 -4.89 11.25
CA ASP A 295 -14.14 -6.32 11.39
C ASP A 295 -14.42 -6.82 12.82
N LEU A 296 -15.67 -6.65 13.25
CA LEU A 296 -16.16 -7.24 14.52
C LEU A 296 -16.25 -8.78 14.47
N SER A 297 -16.30 -9.40 13.28
CA SER A 297 -16.42 -10.86 13.15
C SER A 297 -15.06 -11.57 13.11
N GLY A 298 -13.99 -10.85 12.75
CA GLY A 298 -12.61 -11.31 12.68
C GLY A 298 -12.26 -12.10 11.41
N ILE A 299 -13.14 -12.13 10.40
CA ILE A 299 -12.94 -12.87 9.13
C ILE A 299 -11.85 -12.25 8.23
N THR A 300 -11.32 -11.09 8.57
CA THR A 300 -10.26 -10.36 7.87
C THR A 300 -9.05 -10.06 8.76
N ASN A 301 -9.09 -10.44 10.04
CA ASN A 301 -8.01 -10.19 11.00
C ASN A 301 -6.80 -11.11 10.76
N THR A 302 -5.90 -10.66 9.90
CA THR A 302 -4.58 -11.25 9.70
C THR A 302 -3.55 -10.55 10.61
N PRO A 303 -2.40 -11.19 10.91
CA PRO A 303 -1.35 -10.58 11.71
C PRO A 303 -0.98 -9.15 11.28
N SER A 304 -0.68 -8.96 9.99
CA SER A 304 -0.32 -7.64 9.45
C SER A 304 -1.45 -6.60 9.55
N VAL A 305 -2.72 -7.00 9.40
CA VAL A 305 -3.86 -6.07 9.47
C VAL A 305 -4.01 -5.52 10.89
N VAL A 306 -3.95 -6.39 11.90
CA VAL A 306 -4.00 -5.98 13.31
C VAL A 306 -2.79 -5.11 13.66
N GLN A 307 -1.62 -5.39 13.08
CA GLN A 307 -0.43 -4.55 13.22
C GLN A 307 -0.56 -3.17 12.56
N GLN A 308 -1.41 -3.03 11.54
CA GLN A 308 -1.65 -1.76 10.83
C GLN A 308 -2.72 -0.87 11.49
N GLU A 309 -3.35 -1.34 12.57
CA GLU A 309 -4.26 -0.53 13.38
C GLU A 309 -3.55 0.70 13.94
N ALA A 310 -4.21 1.86 13.85
CA ALA A 310 -3.69 3.08 14.46
C ALA A 310 -3.58 2.90 15.97
N GLY A 311 -2.35 2.95 16.50
CA GLY A 311 -2.07 2.75 17.92
C GLY A 311 -1.71 1.32 18.32
N SER A 312 -1.56 0.40 17.36
CA SER A 312 -0.97 -0.93 17.58
C SER A 312 0.42 -0.85 18.22
N ASN A 313 0.86 -1.92 18.88
CA ASN A 313 2.21 -1.99 19.44
C ASN A 313 3.26 -1.94 18.34
N PHE A 314 3.01 -2.56 17.18
CA PHE A 314 3.87 -2.50 16.01
C PHE A 314 4.06 -1.06 15.54
N ILE A 315 2.99 -0.29 15.32
CA ILE A 315 3.10 1.10 14.85
C ILE A 315 3.77 1.99 15.91
N LYS A 316 3.45 1.80 17.19
CA LYS A 316 4.15 2.53 18.28
C LYS A 316 5.64 2.22 18.27
N THR A 317 6.01 0.95 18.11
CA THR A 317 7.41 0.50 18.08
C THR A 317 8.12 0.93 16.81
N LEU A 318 7.47 0.91 15.65
CA LEU A 318 8.02 1.43 14.40
C LEU A 318 8.37 2.92 14.56
N ARG A 319 7.44 3.71 15.08
CA ARG A 319 7.56 5.17 15.19
C ARG A 319 8.48 5.65 16.29
N SER A 320 8.74 4.84 17.33
CA SER A 320 9.63 5.22 18.43
C SER A 320 11.03 5.58 17.94
N ASP A 321 11.78 6.33 18.76
CA ASP A 321 13.21 6.58 18.57
C ASP A 321 13.56 7.18 17.18
N GLY A 322 12.69 8.07 16.70
CA GLY A 322 12.81 8.74 15.41
C GLY A 322 12.48 7.85 14.21
N GLY A 323 11.79 6.73 14.40
CA GLY A 323 11.30 5.89 13.30
C GLY A 323 10.12 6.48 12.55
N ASP A 324 9.56 7.59 13.04
CA ASP A 324 8.60 8.44 12.32
C ASP A 324 9.26 9.50 11.41
N SER A 325 10.60 9.47 11.30
CA SER A 325 11.39 10.27 10.37
C SER A 325 12.07 9.41 9.31
N GLY A 326 12.34 9.98 8.14
CA GLY A 326 13.13 9.34 7.08
C GLY A 326 14.48 8.81 7.58
N TYR A 327 14.85 7.62 7.12
CA TYR A 327 16.18 7.05 7.30
C TYR A 327 17.08 7.24 6.07
N VAL A 328 16.47 7.42 4.91
CA VAL A 328 17.07 7.67 3.59
C VAL A 328 16.23 8.73 2.88
N PRO A 329 16.70 9.36 1.78
CA PRO A 329 15.87 10.21 0.96
C PRO A 329 14.49 9.58 0.69
N THR A 330 13.41 10.25 1.12
CA THR A 330 12.06 9.68 1.08
C THR A 330 11.07 10.58 0.37
N THR A 331 10.34 10.03 -0.60
CA THR A 331 9.26 10.72 -1.34
C THR A 331 7.93 10.07 -0.99
N SER A 332 7.18 10.66 -0.05
CA SER A 332 5.86 10.18 0.37
C SER A 332 4.75 10.81 -0.45
N LEU A 333 3.85 9.99 -1.00
CA LEU A 333 2.81 10.34 -1.96
C LEU A 333 1.47 9.80 -1.46
N TYR A 334 0.47 10.66 -1.30
CA TYR A 334 -0.82 10.25 -0.74
C TYR A 334 -2.00 11.12 -1.23
N SER A 335 -3.22 10.59 -1.08
CA SER A 335 -4.48 11.20 -1.51
C SER A 335 -5.32 11.61 -0.31
N SER A 336 -5.74 12.87 -0.22
CA SER A 336 -6.52 13.42 0.90
C SER A 336 -8.03 13.41 0.71
N PHE A 337 -8.55 13.22 -0.51
CA PHE A 337 -10.00 13.23 -0.72
C PHE A 337 -10.72 12.00 -0.18
N LEU A 338 -10.13 10.82 -0.35
CA LEU A 338 -10.52 9.56 0.28
C LEU A 338 -9.51 8.49 -0.16
N ASP A 339 -8.62 8.11 0.74
CA ASP A 339 -7.94 6.82 0.71
C ASP A 339 -8.81 5.89 1.55
N GLU A 340 -9.51 4.96 0.89
CA GLU A 340 -10.56 4.12 1.50
C GLU A 340 -10.00 3.03 2.42
N ILE A 341 -8.68 2.91 2.54
CA ILE A 341 -7.99 1.94 3.37
C ILE A 341 -7.25 2.62 4.52
N VAL A 342 -6.55 3.72 4.22
CA VAL A 342 -5.71 4.44 5.16
C VAL A 342 -6.32 5.80 5.48
N GLN A 343 -6.70 6.00 6.74
CA GLN A 343 -7.11 7.31 7.24
C GLN A 343 -6.48 7.60 8.61
N PRO A 344 -6.19 8.89 8.91
CA PRO A 344 -6.30 10.05 8.03
C PRO A 344 -5.19 10.10 6.95
N GLN A 345 -5.46 10.70 5.79
CA GLN A 345 -4.47 10.97 4.72
C GLN A 345 -4.44 12.44 4.26
N GLU A 346 -4.58 13.39 5.20
CA GLU A 346 -4.55 14.83 4.88
C GLU A 346 -3.53 15.59 5.73
N GLY A 347 -2.79 16.50 5.08
CA GLY A 347 -1.86 17.41 5.75
C GLY A 347 -0.77 16.70 6.55
N THR A 348 -0.28 17.35 7.60
CA THR A 348 0.72 16.77 8.53
C THR A 348 0.12 15.67 9.42
N GLY A 349 -1.22 15.60 9.48
CA GLY A 349 -1.97 14.55 10.15
C GLY A 349 -1.92 13.21 9.42
N ALA A 350 -1.71 13.22 8.09
CA ALA A 350 -1.70 12.04 7.24
C ALA A 350 -0.82 10.91 7.79
N SER A 351 -1.30 9.67 7.64
CA SER A 351 -0.55 8.47 8.03
C SER A 351 0.71 8.29 7.20
N ALA A 352 0.65 8.67 5.92
CA ALA A 352 1.80 8.69 5.02
C ALA A 352 2.84 9.78 5.34
N TYR A 353 2.51 10.76 6.19
CA TYR A 353 3.42 11.87 6.46
C TYR A 353 4.63 11.42 7.27
N LEU A 354 5.83 11.67 6.75
CA LEU A 354 7.10 11.33 7.40
C LEU A 354 7.89 12.61 7.74
N LEU A 355 8.52 12.62 8.92
CA LEU A 355 9.39 13.72 9.36
C LEU A 355 10.80 13.59 8.77
N ASP A 356 11.65 14.60 8.93
CA ASP A 356 13.04 14.61 8.45
C ASP A 356 14.04 14.98 9.55
N GLN A 357 13.93 14.36 10.73
CA GLN A 357 14.83 14.65 11.85
C GLN A 357 16.32 14.39 11.50
N ARG A 358 16.59 13.50 10.55
CA ARG A 358 17.96 13.11 10.14
C ARG A 358 18.52 13.97 9.01
N ASN A 359 17.76 14.93 8.49
CA ASN A 359 18.13 15.74 7.32
C ASN A 359 18.57 14.89 6.12
N VAL A 360 17.88 13.77 5.89
CA VAL A 360 18.11 12.89 4.73
C VAL A 360 17.39 13.39 3.48
N GLY A 361 16.46 14.34 3.67
CA GLY A 361 15.58 14.85 2.63
C GLY A 361 14.28 14.05 2.60
N VAL A 362 13.18 14.68 2.99
CA VAL A 362 11.84 14.12 2.86
C VAL A 362 10.91 15.06 2.11
N THR A 363 10.25 14.55 1.08
CA THR A 363 9.13 15.22 0.39
C THR A 363 7.83 14.52 0.76
N ASN A 364 6.87 15.25 1.33
CA ASN A 364 5.50 14.79 1.53
C ASN A 364 4.59 15.48 0.51
N ALA A 365 4.06 14.72 -0.44
CA ALA A 365 3.26 15.21 -1.56
C ALA A 365 1.81 14.70 -1.46
N GLU A 366 0.94 15.59 -0.97
CA GLU A 366 -0.51 15.41 -1.04
C GLU A 366 -0.99 15.80 -2.45
N VAL A 367 -1.47 14.84 -3.24
CA VAL A 367 -1.71 15.07 -4.67
C VAL A 367 -2.78 16.13 -4.93
N GLN A 368 -3.78 16.25 -4.06
CA GLN A 368 -4.81 17.29 -4.15
C GLN A 368 -4.29 18.70 -3.86
N LYS A 369 -3.20 18.84 -3.11
CA LYS A 369 -2.54 20.14 -2.88
C LYS A 369 -1.58 20.50 -4.01
N VAL A 370 -0.77 19.54 -4.45
CA VAL A 370 0.24 19.79 -5.50
C VAL A 370 -0.43 19.99 -6.86
N CYS A 371 -1.39 19.13 -7.21
CA CYS A 371 -2.16 19.22 -8.46
C CYS A 371 -3.55 19.83 -8.25
N ALA A 372 -3.64 20.86 -7.41
CA ALA A 372 -4.92 21.48 -7.04
C ALA A 372 -5.74 21.90 -8.27
N ARG A 373 -7.02 21.46 -8.30
CA ARG A 373 -7.99 21.75 -9.38
C ARG A 373 -7.55 21.28 -10.77
N LYS A 374 -6.67 20.28 -10.84
CA LYS A 374 -6.23 19.64 -12.07
C LYS A 374 -6.54 18.15 -12.03
N PRO A 375 -6.64 17.46 -13.18
CA PRO A 375 -6.91 16.03 -13.24
C PRO A 375 -5.98 15.17 -12.35
N GLY A 376 -4.68 15.49 -12.29
CA GLY A 376 -3.70 14.77 -11.47
C GLY A 376 -3.89 14.92 -9.95
N GLY A 377 -4.72 15.87 -9.51
CA GLY A 377 -5.14 16.07 -8.12
C GLY A 377 -6.62 15.80 -7.92
N SER A 378 -7.22 14.97 -8.78
CA SER A 378 -8.61 14.54 -8.67
C SER A 378 -8.79 13.43 -7.62
N PHE A 379 -9.77 12.56 -7.82
CA PHE A 379 -10.06 11.47 -6.88
C PHE A 379 -9.16 10.27 -7.19
N TYR A 380 -8.35 9.87 -6.21
CA TYR A 380 -7.52 8.67 -6.25
C TYR A 380 -7.74 7.89 -4.97
N THR A 381 -8.06 6.61 -5.13
CA THR A 381 -8.12 5.57 -4.10
C THR A 381 -6.73 5.15 -3.64
N HIS A 382 -6.69 4.25 -2.66
CA HIS A 382 -5.46 3.70 -2.11
C HIS A 382 -4.53 3.08 -3.17
N GLU A 383 -5.07 2.25 -4.06
CA GLU A 383 -4.37 1.58 -5.16
C GLU A 383 -4.17 2.46 -6.40
N SER A 384 -5.16 3.28 -6.79
CA SER A 384 -5.02 4.11 -8.01
C SER A 384 -3.96 5.21 -7.87
N MET A 385 -3.50 5.50 -6.65
CA MET A 385 -2.29 6.28 -6.40
C MET A 385 -1.02 5.71 -7.07
N LEU A 386 -0.99 4.41 -7.39
CA LEU A 386 0.07 3.79 -8.18
C LEU A 386 0.07 4.20 -9.66
N ALA A 387 -1.11 4.57 -10.18
CA ALA A 387 -1.29 5.03 -11.55
C ALA A 387 -1.32 6.57 -11.67
N ASN A 388 -1.26 7.28 -10.54
CA ASN A 388 -1.32 8.74 -10.50
C ASN A 388 -0.12 9.39 -11.23
N PRO A 389 -0.33 10.42 -12.06
CA PRO A 389 0.74 11.03 -12.84
C PRO A 389 1.76 11.78 -12.00
N LEU A 390 1.35 12.40 -10.90
CA LEU A 390 2.28 13.07 -9.98
C LEU A 390 3.09 12.03 -9.19
N SER A 391 2.48 10.93 -8.75
CA SER A 391 3.19 9.81 -8.12
C SER A 391 4.32 9.32 -8.99
N PHE A 392 4.05 9.02 -10.27
CA PHE A 392 5.08 8.58 -11.19
C PHE A 392 6.12 9.66 -11.49
N ALA A 393 5.70 10.92 -11.68
CA ALA A 393 6.63 12.01 -11.97
C ALA A 393 7.60 12.26 -10.81
N LEU A 394 7.13 12.26 -9.57
CA LEU A 394 7.98 12.40 -8.38
C LEU A 394 8.83 11.16 -8.13
N ALA A 395 8.31 9.96 -8.40
CA ALA A 395 9.11 8.73 -8.34
C ALA A 395 10.27 8.78 -9.35
N LYS A 396 9.98 9.08 -10.62
CA LYS A 396 11.02 9.23 -11.66
C LYS A 396 12.03 10.31 -11.28
N ASP A 397 11.56 11.45 -10.78
CA ASP A 397 12.43 12.54 -10.36
C ASP A 397 13.35 12.15 -9.21
N ALA A 398 12.87 11.40 -8.21
CA ALA A 398 13.69 10.81 -7.15
C ALA A 398 14.74 9.85 -7.73
N LEU A 399 14.32 8.92 -8.59
CA LEU A 399 15.19 7.88 -9.16
C LEU A 399 16.26 8.40 -10.13
N THR A 400 16.17 9.66 -10.56
CA THR A 400 17.07 10.26 -11.55
C THR A 400 17.85 11.46 -11.01
N HIS A 401 17.69 11.81 -9.74
CA HIS A 401 18.39 12.92 -9.09
C HIS A 401 18.87 12.55 -7.70
N GLU A 402 19.77 13.36 -7.11
CA GLU A 402 20.10 13.22 -5.70
C GLU A 402 18.98 13.75 -4.79
N GLY A 403 18.71 12.97 -3.74
CA GLY A 403 17.68 13.25 -2.75
C GLY A 403 16.27 12.92 -3.24
N PRO A 404 15.25 13.14 -2.40
CA PRO A 404 13.88 12.74 -2.74
C PRO A 404 13.39 13.50 -3.98
N GLY A 405 12.29 13.02 -4.54
CA GLY A 405 11.55 13.72 -5.59
C GLY A 405 11.17 15.13 -5.14
N LYS A 406 11.41 16.15 -5.97
CA LYS A 406 11.17 17.55 -5.65
C LYS A 406 10.10 18.10 -6.57
N ILE A 407 9.03 18.60 -5.97
CA ILE A 407 7.92 19.24 -6.68
C ILE A 407 8.41 20.40 -7.57
N SER A 408 9.42 21.15 -7.12
CA SER A 408 10.00 22.28 -7.86
C SER A 408 10.77 21.89 -9.12
N ARG A 409 11.12 20.60 -9.32
CA ARG A 409 11.77 20.10 -10.55
C ARG A 409 10.76 19.70 -11.63
N LEU A 410 9.46 19.69 -11.32
CA LEU A 410 8.42 19.22 -12.23
C LEU A 410 7.71 20.37 -12.96
N ASP A 411 7.38 20.15 -14.23
CA ASP A 411 6.36 20.94 -14.93
C ASP A 411 4.97 20.46 -14.48
N LEU A 412 4.44 21.10 -13.43
CA LEU A 412 3.11 20.78 -12.91
C LEU A 412 1.99 21.07 -13.91
N GLY A 413 2.20 21.95 -14.88
CA GLY A 413 1.23 22.22 -15.95
C GLY A 413 0.99 20.97 -16.79
N THR A 414 2.07 20.29 -17.18
CA THR A 414 2.00 19.03 -17.93
C THR A 414 1.66 17.84 -17.04
N VAL A 415 2.35 17.66 -15.91
CA VAL A 415 2.17 16.49 -15.03
C VAL A 415 0.73 16.41 -14.52
N CYS A 416 0.18 17.53 -14.05
CA CYS A 416 -1.16 17.52 -13.46
C CYS A 416 -2.29 17.55 -14.51
N ALA A 417 -2.00 17.69 -15.81
CA ALA A 417 -3.02 17.79 -16.86
C ALA A 417 -3.72 16.44 -17.20
N SER A 418 -3.12 15.32 -16.82
CA SER A 418 -3.66 13.96 -17.02
C SER A 418 -4.23 13.39 -15.72
N SER A 419 -5.09 12.37 -15.82
CA SER A 419 -5.53 11.57 -14.68
C SER A 419 -4.67 10.32 -14.46
N LEU A 420 -3.84 9.93 -15.43
CA LEU A 420 -2.92 8.79 -15.33
C LEU A 420 -1.51 9.18 -15.74
N ALA A 421 -0.53 8.47 -15.18
CA ALA A 421 0.86 8.56 -15.58
C ALA A 421 1.02 8.33 -17.11
N PRO A 422 1.89 9.10 -17.79
CA PRO A 422 2.12 8.91 -19.22
C PRO A 422 2.55 7.48 -19.55
N GLY A 423 1.86 6.84 -20.50
CA GLY A 423 2.09 5.44 -20.88
C GLY A 423 1.04 4.47 -20.34
N LEU A 424 0.25 4.87 -19.34
CA LEU A 424 -0.86 4.05 -18.82
C LEU A 424 -2.19 4.38 -19.51
N GLY A 425 -3.00 3.35 -19.72
CA GLY A 425 -4.35 3.43 -20.26
C GLY A 425 -5.41 2.89 -19.31
N LEU A 426 -6.61 2.65 -19.85
CA LEU A 426 -7.73 2.09 -19.10
C LEU A 426 -7.40 0.70 -18.54
N GLU A 427 -6.76 -0.16 -19.33
CA GLU A 427 -6.48 -1.54 -18.91
C GLU A 427 -5.50 -1.55 -17.72
N ASP A 428 -4.48 -0.71 -17.76
CA ASP A 428 -3.51 -0.53 -16.66
C ASP A 428 -4.17 -0.05 -15.38
N LEU A 429 -5.13 0.88 -15.49
CA LEU A 429 -5.94 1.31 -14.36
C LEU A 429 -6.77 0.14 -13.81
N LEU A 430 -7.48 -0.61 -14.64
CA LEU A 430 -8.29 -1.75 -14.17
C LEU A 430 -7.43 -2.87 -13.54
N ILE A 431 -6.23 -3.10 -14.05
CA ILE A 431 -5.27 -4.02 -13.45
C ILE A 431 -4.77 -3.49 -12.11
N THR A 432 -4.57 -2.17 -11.98
CA THR A 432 -4.19 -1.53 -10.71
C THR A 432 -5.32 -1.66 -9.68
N GLU A 433 -6.57 -1.44 -10.08
CA GLU A 433 -7.76 -1.63 -9.23
C GLU A 433 -7.94 -3.10 -8.80
N ASN A 434 -7.48 -4.08 -9.59
CA ASN A 434 -7.49 -5.48 -9.14
C ASN A 434 -6.70 -5.69 -7.84
N ALA A 435 -5.68 -4.89 -7.54
CA ALA A 435 -4.84 -5.08 -6.35
C ALA A 435 -5.67 -5.05 -5.07
N ILE A 436 -6.64 -4.13 -4.95
CA ILE A 436 -7.49 -4.05 -3.75
C ILE A 436 -8.53 -5.16 -3.69
N VAL A 437 -9.01 -5.62 -4.86
CA VAL A 437 -9.94 -6.76 -4.94
C VAL A 437 -9.26 -8.06 -4.52
N ILE A 438 -8.04 -8.30 -5.01
CA ILE A 438 -7.20 -9.43 -4.60
C ILE A 438 -6.93 -9.35 -3.10
N ALA A 439 -6.61 -8.15 -2.58
CA ALA A 439 -6.38 -7.95 -1.15
C ALA A 439 -7.62 -8.29 -0.33
N GLY A 440 -8.80 -7.76 -0.66
CA GLY A 440 -10.05 -8.06 0.04
C GLY A 440 -10.37 -9.56 0.11
N ILE A 441 -10.20 -10.27 -1.01
CA ILE A 441 -10.40 -11.73 -1.06
C ILE A 441 -9.34 -12.47 -0.23
N SER A 442 -8.07 -12.07 -0.34
CA SER A 442 -6.96 -12.71 0.37
C SER A 442 -7.10 -12.62 1.89
N LEU A 443 -7.68 -11.52 2.39
CA LEU A 443 -7.99 -11.37 3.80
C LEU A 443 -9.00 -12.40 4.27
N VAL A 444 -10.01 -12.71 3.48
CA VAL A 444 -11.00 -13.75 3.80
C VAL A 444 -10.35 -15.14 3.72
N THR A 445 -9.53 -15.41 2.70
CA THR A 445 -8.95 -16.75 2.49
C THR A 445 -7.86 -17.11 3.50
N TYR A 446 -7.08 -16.14 4.00
CA TYR A 446 -5.97 -16.35 4.93
C TYR A 446 -6.35 -17.15 6.18
N LEU A 447 -5.49 -18.07 6.63
CA LEU A 447 -5.64 -18.76 7.91
C LEU A 447 -4.26 -19.00 8.53
N PRO A 448 -4.14 -18.98 9.87
CA PRO A 448 -5.19 -18.71 10.85
C PRO A 448 -5.50 -17.22 11.03
N LYS A 449 -6.71 -16.89 11.49
CA LYS A 449 -7.06 -15.52 11.94
C LYS A 449 -6.51 -15.25 13.33
N VAL A 450 -6.23 -13.98 13.62
CA VAL A 450 -5.72 -13.55 14.92
C VAL A 450 -6.65 -12.54 15.58
N LYS A 451 -6.69 -12.53 16.91
CA LYS A 451 -7.45 -11.54 17.70
C LYS A 451 -6.57 -10.44 18.28
N GLN A 452 -5.27 -10.69 18.31
CA GLN A 452 -4.28 -9.82 18.90
C GLN A 452 -3.10 -9.74 17.96
N GLU A 453 -2.43 -8.61 18.02
CA GLU A 453 -1.19 -8.40 17.33
C GLU A 453 -0.13 -9.44 17.74
N PRO A 454 0.70 -9.94 16.82
CA PRO A 454 1.91 -10.68 17.18
C PRO A 454 2.77 -9.92 18.19
N ALA A 455 3.50 -10.66 19.02
CA ALA A 455 4.45 -10.05 19.96
C ALA A 455 5.57 -9.31 19.21
N ILE A 456 5.99 -8.17 19.75
CA ILE A 456 7.15 -7.44 19.24
C ILE A 456 8.41 -8.31 19.39
N LYS A 457 9.17 -8.47 18.30
CA LYS A 457 10.41 -9.24 18.27
C LYS A 457 11.44 -8.63 19.22
N GLU A 458 12.23 -9.49 19.85
CA GLU A 458 13.18 -9.11 20.91
C GLU A 458 14.16 -8.00 20.47
N TYR A 459 14.63 -8.05 19.22
CA TYR A 459 15.54 -7.02 18.68
C TYR A 459 14.92 -5.61 18.65
N ALA A 460 13.58 -5.52 18.64
CA ALA A 460 12.84 -4.26 18.56
C ALA A 460 12.45 -3.71 19.95
N LEU A 461 12.68 -4.47 21.01
CA LEU A 461 12.49 -4.02 22.40
C LEU A 461 13.68 -3.21 22.93
N ASN A 462 14.84 -3.35 22.30
CA ASN A 462 16.05 -2.61 22.61
C ASN A 462 16.25 -1.45 21.61
N THR A 463 16.99 -0.41 22.01
CA THR A 463 17.32 0.69 21.09
C THR A 463 17.98 0.14 19.83
N ALA A 464 17.44 0.49 18.66
CA ALA A 464 17.96 0.04 17.38
C ALA A 464 19.48 0.34 17.27
N GLY A 465 20.24 -0.64 16.79
CA GLY A 465 21.70 -0.51 16.66
C GLY A 465 22.09 0.69 15.80
N THR A 466 23.14 1.40 16.20
CA THR A 466 23.74 2.46 15.40
C THR A 466 24.87 1.89 14.55
N CYS A 467 24.82 2.25 13.28
CA CYS A 467 25.69 1.89 12.18
C CYS A 467 25.64 3.06 11.18
#